data_AF-A0A1G7ZS01-F1
#
_entry.id   AF-A0A1G7ZS01-F1
#
_cell.length_a   1.000
_cell.length_b   1.000
_cell.length_c   1.000
_cell.angle_alpha   90.00
_cell.angle_beta   90.00
_cell.angle_gamma   90.00
#
_symmetry.space_group_name_H-M   'P 1'
#
loop_
_entity.id
_entity.type
_entity.pdbx_description
1 polymer ?
#
loop_
_entity_poly.entity_id
_entity_poly.type
_entity_poly.pdbx_seq_one_letter_code
_entity_poly.pdbx_strand_id
1 'polypeptide(L)' 'MSKYEKLDDLIVASLGDLPKTFGVIHTGEVASECERIAKEEGTRRSPFGVESFRICDRRLQALRKAGRIVSTTRGWVLS' A
#
# COMPACT_ATOMS: atom_id res chain seq x y z
N MET A 1 0.42 -15.79 8.75
CA MET A 1 -0.14 -14.66 8.00
C MET A 1 0.57 -13.39 8.38
N SER A 2 0.97 -12.59 7.39
CA SER A 2 1.65 -11.31 7.62
C SER A 2 0.60 -10.26 8.02
N LYS A 3 0.95 -9.31 8.91
CA LYS A 3 0.04 -8.19 9.23
C LYS A 3 -0.33 -7.33 8.01
N TYR A 4 0.42 -7.45 6.92
CA TYR A 4 0.20 -6.74 5.66
C TYR A 4 -0.58 -7.54 4.62
N GLU A 5 -0.90 -8.81 4.88
CA GLU A 5 -1.49 -9.72 3.87
C GLU A 5 -2.81 -9.18 3.32
N LYS A 6 -3.72 -8.77 4.21
CA LYS A 6 -4.97 -8.10 3.82
C LYS A 6 -4.73 -6.84 2.98
N LEU A 7 -3.75 -6.01 3.36
CA LEU A 7 -3.44 -4.79 2.61
C LEU A 7 -2.87 -5.10 1.22
N ASP A 8 -1.99 -6.11 1.14
CA ASP A 8 -1.39 -6.53 -0.12
C ASP A 8 -2.47 -7.03 -1.10
N ASP A 9 -3.44 -7.80 -0.60
CA ASP A 9 -4.54 -8.30 -1.42
C ASP A 9 -5.47 -7.19 -1.88
N LEU A 10 -5.79 -6.22 -1.01
CA LEU A 10 -6.56 -5.03 -1.39
C LEU A 10 -5.83 -4.21 -2.46
N ILE A 11 -4.52 -4.01 -2.33
CA ILE A 11 -3.72 -3.30 -3.34
C ILE A 11 -3.77 -4.04 -4.67
N VAL A 12 -3.51 -5.34 -4.68
CA VAL A 12 -3.49 -6.14 -5.91
C VAL A 12 -4.88 -6.17 -6.57
N ALA A 13 -5.94 -6.38 -5.78
CA ALA A 13 -7.32 -6.34 -6.27
C ALA A 13 -7.73 -4.96 -6.81
N SER A 14 -7.12 -3.88 -6.31
CA SER A 14 -7.36 -2.53 -6.83
C SER A 14 -6.69 -2.29 -8.19
N LEU A 15 -5.73 -3.11 -8.62
CA LEU A 15 -4.96 -2.91 -9.85
C LEU A 15 -5.47 -3.75 -11.02
N GLY A 16 -5.08 -3.37 -12.23
CA GLY A 16 -5.36 -4.08 -13.47
C GLY A 16 -4.39 -3.63 -14.56
N ASP A 17 -4.80 -3.73 -15.83
CA ASP A 17 -3.93 -3.45 -16.98
C ASP A 17 -3.62 -1.95 -17.16
N LEU A 18 -4.49 -1.07 -16.65
CA LEU A 18 -4.30 0.37 -16.73
C LEU A 18 -3.57 0.92 -15.49
N PRO A 19 -2.56 1.79 -15.66
CA PRO A 19 -1.80 2.33 -14.55
C PRO A 19 -2.68 3.20 -13.64
N LYS A 20 -2.62 2.92 -12.34
CA LYS A 20 -3.27 3.72 -11.30
C LYS A 20 -2.24 4.53 -10.51
N THR A 21 -2.55 5.80 -10.27
CA THR A 21 -1.69 6.66 -9.44
C THR A 21 -1.80 6.29 -7.97
N PHE A 22 -0.80 6.68 -7.17
CA PHE A 22 -0.82 6.44 -5.73
C PHE A 22 -2.09 6.99 -5.06
N GLY A 23 -2.52 8.20 -5.44
CA GLY A 23 -3.71 8.82 -4.87
C GLY A 23 -5.01 8.09 -5.20
N VAL A 24 -5.06 7.31 -6.28
CA VAL A 24 -6.23 6.46 -6.60
C VAL A 24 -6.19 5.17 -5.79
N ILE A 25 -5.00 4.58 -5.62
CA ILE A 25 -4.81 3.35 -4.85
C ILE A 25 -5.05 3.59 -3.36
N HIS A 26 -4.54 4.68 -2.80
CA HIS A 26 -4.65 5.03 -1.39
C HIS A 26 -6.00 5.69 -1.07
N THR A 27 -7.09 4.98 -1.34
CA THR A 27 -8.47 5.39 -1.04
C THR A 27 -9.27 4.19 -0.50
N GLY A 28 -10.46 4.47 0.04
CA GLY A 28 -11.39 3.43 0.50
C GLY A 28 -10.75 2.42 1.46
N GLU A 29 -10.95 1.13 1.19
CA GLU A 29 -10.47 0.04 2.05
C GLU A 29 -8.94 0.00 2.18
N VAL A 30 -8.20 0.35 1.12
CA VAL A 30 -6.73 0.42 1.18
C VAL A 30 -6.29 1.48 2.18
N ALA A 31 -6.90 2.67 2.14
CA ALA A 31 -6.59 3.75 3.08
C ALA A 31 -6.96 3.37 4.52
N SER A 32 -8.16 2.80 4.73
CA SER A 32 -8.61 2.36 6.06
C SER A 32 -7.69 1.28 6.65
N GLU A 33 -7.24 0.33 5.83
CA GLU A 33 -6.33 -0.72 6.27
C GLU A 33 -4.92 -0.17 6.57
N CYS A 34 -4.44 0.80 5.78
CA CYS A 34 -3.20 1.51 6.08
C CYS A 34 -3.28 2.27 7.42
N GLU A 35 -4.41 2.92 7.72
CA GLU A 35 -4.65 3.59 9.00
C GLU A 35 -4.69 2.62 10.17
N ARG A 36 -5.35 1.46 10.02
CA ARG A 36 -5.36 0.41 11.04
C ARG A 36 -3.93 -0.03 11.38
N ILE A 37 -3.13 -0.34 10.36
CA ILE A 37 -1.74 -0.79 10.55
C ILE A 37 -0.88 0.35 11.12
N ALA A 38 -1.06 1.59 10.66
CA ALA A 38 -0.37 2.76 11.19
C ALA A 38 -0.64 2.97 12.69
N LYS A 39 -1.89 2.81 13.13
CA LYS A 39 -2.27 2.86 14.56
C LYS A 39 -1.63 1.73 15.35
N GLU A 40 -1.59 0.52 14.80
CA GLU A 40 -0.89 -0.63 15.43
C GLU A 40 0.63 -0.47 15.48
N GLU A 41 1.24 0.20 14.50
CA GLU A 41 2.67 0.60 14.53
C GLU A 41 2.92 1.79 15.47
N GLY A 42 1.85 2.51 15.84
CA GLY A 42 1.83 3.78 16.55
C GLY A 42 2.57 3.73 17.87
N THR A 43 3.79 4.29 17.87
CA THR A 43 4.58 4.92 18.95
C THR A 43 6.09 4.67 18.81
N ARG A 44 6.53 3.64 18.07
CA ARG A 44 7.95 3.18 18.15
C ARG A 44 8.98 3.99 17.34
N ARG A 45 8.59 4.90 16.44
CA ARG A 45 9.57 5.58 15.54
C ARG A 45 9.47 7.11 15.43
N SER A 46 8.37 7.73 15.89
CA SER A 46 8.17 9.18 15.77
C SER A 46 7.13 9.66 16.80
N PRO A 47 7.31 10.86 17.40
CA PRO A 47 6.29 11.49 18.24
C PRO A 47 4.98 11.78 17.50
N PHE A 48 4.99 11.77 16.17
CA PHE A 48 3.81 11.98 15.31
C PHE A 48 3.17 10.66 14.82
N GLY A 49 3.66 9.51 15.30
CA GLY A 49 3.20 8.20 14.84
C GLY A 49 3.73 7.84 13.44
N VAL A 50 3.15 6.79 12.85
CA VAL A 50 3.43 6.38 11.47
C VAL A 50 2.31 6.90 10.59
N GLU A 51 2.64 7.61 9.51
CA GLU A 51 1.63 8.07 8.55
C GLU A 51 1.12 6.90 7.72
N SER A 52 -0.21 6.78 7.56
CA SER A 52 -0.85 5.67 6.82
C SER A 52 -0.36 5.57 5.37
N PHE A 53 -0.16 6.69 4.68
CA PHE A 53 0.33 6.68 3.30
C PHE A 53 1.74 6.06 3.18
N ARG A 54 2.58 6.15 4.22
CA ARG A 54 3.89 5.49 4.28
C ARG A 54 3.77 3.98 4.40
N ILE A 55 2.66 3.46 4.92
CA ILE A 55 2.37 2.02 4.93
C ILE A 55 2.11 1.58 3.48
N CYS A 56 1.22 2.27 2.78
CA CYS A 56 0.87 1.99 1.38
C CYS A 56 2.11 2.02 0.48
N ASP A 57 2.92 3.09 0.55
CA ASP A 57 4.14 3.23 -0.27
C ASP A 57 5.13 2.07 -0.02
N ARG A 58 5.39 1.72 1.24
CA ARG A 58 6.23 0.57 1.60
C ARG A 58 5.72 -0.74 1.01
N ARG A 59 4.39 -0.94 1.00
CA ARG A 59 3.78 -2.16 0.45
C ARG A 59 3.82 -2.20 -1.07
N LEU A 60 3.59 -1.08 -1.76
CA LEU A 60 3.77 -1.00 -3.21
C LEU A 60 5.21 -1.37 -3.62
N GLN A 61 6.22 -0.86 -2.90
CA GLN A 61 7.61 -1.25 -3.16
C GLN A 61 7.88 -2.73 -2.86
N ALA A 62 7.29 -3.30 -1.80
CA ALA A 62 7.45 -4.72 -1.48
C ALA A 62 6.82 -5.63 -2.54
N LEU A 63 5.61 -5.33 -2.99
CA LEU A 63 4.90 -6.06 -4.04
C LEU A 63 5.62 -5.98 -5.38
N ARG A 64 6.19 -4.81 -5.71
CA ARG A 64 7.02 -4.64 -6.89
C ARG A 64 8.28 -5.50 -6.85
N LYS A 65 8.98 -5.51 -5.72
CA LYS A 65 10.18 -6.37 -5.55
C LYS A 65 9.83 -7.85 -5.61
N ALA A 66 8.62 -8.23 -5.21
CA ALA A 66 8.09 -9.58 -5.34
C ALA A 66 7.58 -9.91 -6.76
N GLY A 67 7.62 -8.97 -7.70
CA GLY A 67 7.13 -9.17 -9.07
C GLY A 67 5.61 -9.28 -9.21
N ARG A 68 4.83 -8.87 -8.19
CA ARG A 68 3.35 -8.91 -8.25
C ARG A 68 2.76 -7.72 -8.98
N ILE A 69 3.47 -6.59 -8.99
CA ILE A 69 3.04 -5.33 -9.62
C ILE A 69 4.24 -4.63 -10.25
N VAL A 70 3.98 -3.73 -11.20
CA VAL A 70 5.02 -2.95 -11.87
C VAL A 70 4.79 -1.45 -11.65
N SER A 71 5.88 -0.72 -11.41
CA SER A 71 5.89 0.75 -11.40
C SER A 71 6.21 1.26 -12.80
N THR A 72 5.35 2.11 -13.32
CA THR A 72 5.51 2.80 -14.61
C THR A 72 5.69 4.30 -14.38
N THR A 73 5.93 5.07 -15.45
CA THR A 73 5.94 6.54 -15.39
C THR A 73 4.55 7.14 -15.10
N ARG A 74 3.46 6.37 -15.29
CA ARG A 74 2.08 6.82 -15.11
C ARG A 74 1.40 6.29 -13.84
N GLY A 75 2.06 5.39 -13.10
CA GLY A 75 1.50 4.76 -11.92
C GLY A 75 1.82 3.27 -11.84
N TRP A 76 0.99 2.54 -11.11
CA TRP A 76 1.17 1.13 -10.81
C TRP A 76 0.20 0.26 -11.62
N VAL A 77 0.68 -0.88 -12.11
CA VAL A 77 -0.11 -1.88 -12.84
C VAL A 77 0.11 -3.26 -12.23
N LEU A 78 -0.85 -4.15 -12.47
CA LEU A 78 -0.66 -5.57 -12.18
C LEU A 78 0.43 -6.14 -13.11
N SER A 79 1.30 -7.01 -12.57
CA SER A 79 2.35 -7.66 -13.35
C SER A 79 1.88 -8.96 -14.00
#